data_AF-R2RVH5-F1
#
_entry.id   AF-R2RVH5-F1
#
_cell.length_a   1.000
_cell.length_b   1.000
_cell.length_c   1.000
_cell.angle_alpha   90.00
_cell.angle_beta   90.00
_cell.angle_gamma   90.00
#
_symmetry.space_group_name_H-M   'P 1'
#
loop_
_entity.id
_entity.type
_entity.pdbx_description
1 polymer ?
#
loop_
_entity_poly.entity_id
_entity_poly.type
_entity_poly.pdbx_seq_one_letter_code
_entity_poly.pdbx_strand_id
1 'polypeptide(L)' 'MKVIVLGSSHGGYEAVEELLLTQPDAEIQWYEKGDFISFMG' A
#
# COMPACT_ATOMS: atom_id res chain seq x y z
N MET A 1 -8.95 -11.43 -4.10
CA MET A 1 -9.14 -10.22 -4.94
C MET A 1 -7.76 -9.68 -5.29
N LYS A 2 -7.54 -9.05 -6.45
CA LYS A 2 -6.26 -8.39 -6.74
C LYS A 2 -6.40 -6.88 -6.60
N VAL A 3 -5.51 -6.26 -5.83
CA VAL A 3 -5.52 -4.82 -5.55
C VAL A 3 -4.16 -4.22 -5.91
N ILE A 4 -4.17 -3.12 -6.65
CA ILE A 4 -2.97 -2.34 -6.94
C ILE A 4 -3.07 -1.04 -6.18
N VAL A 5 -2.05 -0.74 -5.36
CA VAL A 5 -1.91 0.54 -4.67
C VAL A 5 -0.78 1.33 -5.35
N LEU A 6 -1.02 2.61 -5.63
CA LEU A 6 -0.06 3.48 -6.29
C LEU A 6 0.32 4.64 -5.36
N GLY A 7 1.63 4.80 -5.15
CA GLY A 7 2.21 5.79 -4.24
C GLY A 7 2.31 5.27 -2.82
N SER A 8 3.43 5.56 -2.16
CA SER A 8 3.80 4.93 -0.88
C SER A 8 4.03 5.88 0.30
N SER A 9 3.55 7.12 0.18
CA SER A 9 3.45 8.01 1.34
C SER A 9 2.22 7.63 2.19
N HIS A 10 1.67 8.57 2.96
CA HIS A 10 0.66 8.31 3.98
C HIS A 10 -0.58 7.55 3.46
N GLY A 11 -1.20 8.01 2.37
CA GLY A 11 -2.43 7.39 1.88
C GLY A 11 -2.25 5.96 1.36
N GLY A 12 -1.13 5.68 0.69
CA GLY A 12 -0.83 4.32 0.21
C GLY A 12 -0.53 3.37 1.35
N TYR A 13 0.19 3.85 2.37
CA TYR A 13 0.53 3.06 3.55
C TYR A 13 -0.72 2.65 4.34
N GLU A 14 -1.57 3.62 4.72
CA GLU A 14 -2.80 3.33 5.48
C GLU A 14 -3.75 2.42 4.68
N ALA A 15 -3.82 2.58 3.36
CA ALA A 15 -4.63 1.71 2.52
C ALA A 15 -4.11 0.26 2.53
N VAL A 16 -2.79 0.04 2.48
CA VAL A 16 -2.22 -1.31 2.55
C VAL A 16 -2.42 -1.92 3.94
N GLU A 17 -2.21 -1.16 5.02
CA GLU A 17 -2.47 -1.61 6.40
C GLU A 17 -3.93 -2.08 6.56
N GLU A 18 -4.90 -1.28 6.13
CA GLU A 18 -6.32 -1.64 6.21
C GLU A 18 -6.65 -2.87 5.36
N LEU A 19 -6.03 -3.01 4.17
CA LEU A 19 -6.22 -4.18 3.31
C LEU A 19 -5.70 -5.46 3.97
N LEU A 20 -4.55 -5.40 4.67
CA LEU A 20 -4.00 -6.55 5.39
C LEU A 20 -4.93 -7.01 6.53
N LEU A 21 -5.59 -6.06 7.20
CA LEU A 21 -6.51 -6.35 8.31
C LEU A 21 -7.88 -6.86 7.84
N THR A 22 -8.41 -6.29 6.77
CA THR A 22 -9.80 -6.51 6.35
C THR A 22 -9.95 -7.52 5.22
N GLN A 23 -8.90 -7.71 4.42
CA GLN A 23 -8.90 -8.56 3.22
C GLN A 23 -7.61 -9.42 3.15
N PRO A 24 -7.39 -10.34 4.09
CA PRO A 24 -6.14 -11.09 4.20
C PRO A 24 -5.82 -11.97 2.98
N ASP A 25 -6.84 -12.34 2.19
CA ASP A 25 -6.69 -13.14 0.98
C ASP A 25 -6.49 -12.27 -0.30
N ALA A 26 -6.33 -10.96 -0.14
CA ALA A 26 -6.06 -10.08 -1.27
C ALA A 26 -4.60 -10.23 -1.75
N GLU A 27 -4.43 -10.35 -3.07
CA GLU A 27 -3.13 -10.16 -3.71
C GLU A 27 -2.89 -8.66 -3.86
N ILE A 28 -1.97 -8.10 -3.07
CA ILE A 28 -1.64 -6.67 -3.07
C ILE A 28 -0.34 -6.45 -3.82
N GLN A 29 -0.37 -5.55 -4.81
CA GLN A 29 0.85 -5.00 -5.42
C GLN A 29 0.91 -3.50 -5.16
N TRP A 30 1.98 -3.06 -4.50
CA TRP A 30 2.17 -1.66 -4.12
C TRP A 30 3.36 -1.09 -4.88
N TYR A 31 3.12 -0.02 -5.64
CA TYR A 31 4.14 0.60 -6.49
C TYR A 31 4.45 2.02 -6.04
N GLU A 32 5.74 2.31 -5.96
CA GLU A 32 6.30 3.63 -5.76
C GLU A 32 7.29 3.91 -6.91
N LYS A 33 7.29 5.16 -7.42
CA LYS A 33 8.24 5.61 -8.44
C LYS A 33 9.59 5.96 -7.81
N GLY A 34 9.56 6.55 -6.62
CA GLY A 34 10.76 6.88 -5.85
C GLY A 34 11.53 5.65 -5.37
N ASP A 35 12.75 5.88 -4.91
CA ASP A 35 13.61 4.88 -4.28
C ASP A 35 13.40 4.77 -2.75
N PHE A 36 12.51 5.59 -2.20
CA PHE A 36 12.18 5.64 -0.78
C PHE A 36 10.68 5.48 -0.55
N ILE A 37 10.32 4.64 0.42
CA ILE A 37 8.93 4.25 0.73
C ILE A 37 8.59 4.75 2.13
N SER A 38 7.32 5.12 2.36
CA SER A 38 6.80 5.49 3.69
C SER A 38 7.55 6.65 4.34
N PHE A 39 7.82 7.73 3.58
CA PHE A 39 8.25 8.99 4.18
C PHE A 39 7.10 9.57 5.02
N MET A 40 7.19 9.34 6.33
CA MET A 40 6.33 9.90 7.35
C MET A 40 7.01 11.14 7.95
N GLY A 41 7.03 12.21 7.15
CA GLY A 41 7.45 13.54 7.63
C GLY A 41 6.40 14.20 8.50
#